data_AF-A0A2T4D349-F1
#
_entry.id   AF-A0A2T4D349-F1
#
_cell.length_a   1.000
_cell.length_b   1.000
_cell.length_c   1.000
_cell.angle_alpha   90.00
_cell.angle_beta   90.00
_cell.angle_gamma   90.00
#
_symmetry.space_group_name_H-M   'P 1'
#
loop_
_entity.id
_entity.type
_entity.pdbx_description
1 polymer ?
#
loop_
_entity_poly.entity_id
_entity_poly.type
_entity_poly.pdbx_seq_one_letter_code
_entity_poly.pdbx_strand_id
1 'polypeptide(L)'
;MLIQRINPHVVTASLFASISATFVIGLIGLAMNWWTQPETAFERVISTTSGVVAVAVSIALAAIVLKWRKVQIAAALLVCLLALHSLLVTFSVNHIFFLGWLSRLDAYFYPPVAILFIVLGSCLAMSPEQRLQRLWQRALALVMLAVAFLFLVLHIIPNGFMILGPHPAVTSIAGLVIFLVSISLLLVSIIPTKLIAFPSPKAMWLGFVAVFLTCGTWYYLSYENIRSVQVQAQTDLNKIARARQQMVAVNIQLMERMTERWQTNNIRMLDDAQKNDIDSYLRDIPHLLNLTLLDQQRQRRWQQGNQESVASSIHFGSPEVQNWLNQPHQATELFIPESTFRGSASPLAYIILPIDYSDSSGGYLLATFDFHRLLNPDTRMLPESLKIY
;
A
#
# COMPACT_ATOMS: atom_id res chain seq x y z
N MET A 1 31.68 28.88 26.60
CA MET A 1 32.95 28.32 27.10
C MET A 1 32.66 26.98 27.81
N LEU A 2 32.12 26.00 27.06
CA LEU A 2 31.63 24.72 27.61
C LEU A 2 31.76 23.58 26.57
N ILE A 3 32.75 23.67 25.68
CA ILE A 3 33.14 22.56 24.80
C ILE A 3 34.25 21.81 25.54
N GLN A 4 33.84 21.07 26.57
CA GLN A 4 34.67 20.04 27.20
C GLN A 4 35.16 19.07 26.12
N ARG A 5 36.42 18.67 26.23
CA ARG A 5 37.18 17.88 25.24
C ARG A 5 36.44 16.59 24.87
N ILE A 6 35.63 16.60 23.82
CA ILE A 6 35.13 15.37 23.20
C ILE A 6 36.35 14.58 22.72
N ASN A 7 36.47 13.34 23.18
CA ASN A 7 37.59 12.48 22.81
C ASN A 7 37.53 12.21 21.28
N PRO A 8 38.61 12.47 20.51
CA PRO A 8 38.63 12.21 19.07
C PRO A 8 38.33 10.74 18.72
N HIS A 9 38.58 9.80 19.63
CA HIS A 9 38.23 8.40 19.45
C HIS A 9 36.71 8.17 19.36
N VAL A 10 35.90 8.97 20.04
CA VAL A 10 34.42 8.87 19.97
C VAL A 10 33.91 9.33 18.61
N VAL A 11 34.48 10.41 18.08
CA VAL A 11 34.09 10.95 16.75
C VAL A 11 34.48 10.00 15.63
N THR A 12 35.66 9.39 15.74
CA THR A 12 36.15 8.43 14.74
C THR A 12 35.36 7.12 14.81
N ALA A 13 34.97 6.66 16.00
CA ALA A 13 34.11 5.49 16.17
C ALA A 13 32.69 5.71 15.63
N SER A 14 32.03 6.83 15.95
CA SER A 14 30.68 7.13 15.46
C SER A 14 30.65 7.25 13.94
N LEU A 15 31.64 7.94 13.38
CA LEU A 15 31.73 8.14 11.94
C LEU A 15 32.05 6.84 11.20
N PHE A 16 32.94 6.00 11.74
CA PHE A 16 33.19 4.66 11.18
C PHE A 16 31.95 3.77 11.22
N ALA A 17 31.18 3.82 12.32
CA ALA A 17 29.91 3.10 12.42
C ALA A 17 28.89 3.59 11.39
N SER A 18 28.74 4.91 11.20
CA SER A 18 27.85 5.48 10.18
C SER A 18 28.29 5.12 8.75
N ILE A 19 29.58 5.19 8.43
CA ILE A 19 30.13 4.77 7.14
C ILE A 19 29.82 3.30 6.88
N SER A 20 30.12 2.43 7.85
CA SER A 20 29.92 0.99 7.72
C SER A 20 28.44 0.64 7.57
N ALA A 21 27.57 1.24 8.38
CA ALA A 21 26.14 0.96 8.35
C ALA A 21 25.53 1.40 7.02
N THR A 22 25.80 2.63 6.57
CA THR A 22 25.30 3.13 5.28
C THR A 22 25.86 2.35 4.09
N PHE A 23 27.13 1.94 4.13
CA PHE A 23 27.72 1.09 3.09
C PHE A 23 27.05 -0.29 3.03
N VAL A 24 26.95 -0.99 4.16
CA VAL A 24 26.39 -2.34 4.22
C VAL A 24 24.91 -2.34 3.84
N ILE A 25 24.12 -1.41 4.39
CA ILE A 25 22.70 -1.27 4.05
C ILE A 25 22.53 -1.00 2.55
N GLY A 26 23.36 -0.10 1.99
CA GLY A 26 23.34 0.19 0.56
C GLY A 26 23.71 -1.02 -0.30
N LEU A 27 24.79 -1.72 0.06
CA LEU A 27 25.28 -2.87 -0.67
C LEU A 27 24.30 -4.05 -0.62
N ILE A 28 23.77 -4.38 0.56
CA ILE A 28 22.76 -5.44 0.73
C ILE A 28 21.50 -5.08 -0.05
N GLY A 29 21.02 -3.83 0.06
CA GLY A 29 19.84 -3.38 -0.68
C GLY A 29 20.00 -3.52 -2.19
N LEU A 30 21.15 -3.12 -2.74
CA LEU A 30 21.44 -3.25 -4.17
C LEU A 30 21.60 -4.72 -4.60
N ALA A 31 22.36 -5.52 -3.85
CA ALA A 31 22.60 -6.92 -4.16
C ALA A 31 21.31 -7.74 -4.11
N MET A 32 20.46 -7.47 -3.12
CA MET A 32 19.19 -8.18 -2.97
C MET A 32 18.18 -7.77 -4.04
N ASN A 33 18.05 -6.48 -4.36
CA ASN A 33 17.17 -6.05 -5.46
C ASN A 33 17.60 -6.63 -6.81
N TRP A 34 18.91 -6.78 -7.02
CA TRP A 34 19.45 -7.46 -8.20
C TRP A 34 19.08 -8.95 -8.22
N TRP A 35 19.11 -9.62 -7.06
CA TRP A 35 18.80 -11.05 -6.94
C TRP A 35 17.30 -11.35 -7.02
N THR A 36 16.46 -10.61 -6.30
CA THR A 36 15.03 -10.92 -6.16
C THR A 36 14.16 -10.28 -7.23
N GLN A 37 14.67 -9.26 -7.96
CA GLN A 37 13.94 -8.52 -9.00
C GLN A 37 12.48 -8.20 -8.63
N PRO A 38 12.25 -7.51 -7.49
CA PRO A 38 10.91 -7.30 -6.96
C PRO A 38 10.05 -6.47 -7.92
N GLU A 39 8.86 -6.98 -8.23
CA GLU A 39 7.92 -6.38 -9.18
C GLU A 39 7.25 -5.15 -8.58
N THR A 40 7.00 -5.18 -7.28
CA THR A 40 6.30 -4.11 -6.57
C THR A 40 7.19 -3.41 -5.54
N ALA A 41 6.82 -2.17 -5.23
CA ALA A 41 7.45 -1.39 -4.17
C ALA A 41 7.34 -2.06 -2.79
N PHE A 42 6.26 -2.84 -2.60
CA PHE A 42 5.94 -3.49 -1.33
C PHE A 42 6.85 -4.70 -1.05
N GLU A 43 7.41 -5.32 -2.08
CA GLU A 43 8.37 -6.43 -1.96
C GLU A 43 9.79 -5.96 -1.61
N ARG A 44 10.07 -4.66 -1.72
CA ARG A 44 11.41 -4.09 -1.53
C ARG A 44 11.64 -3.68 -0.08
N VAL A 45 12.60 -4.32 0.60
CA VAL A 45 13.08 -3.86 1.91
C VAL A 45 13.83 -2.52 1.79
N ILE A 46 14.64 -2.36 0.75
CA ILE A 46 15.39 -1.14 0.44
C ILE A 46 15.24 -0.88 -1.05
N SER A 47 14.76 0.31 -1.45
CA SER A 47 14.68 0.65 -2.87
C SER A 47 16.08 0.77 -3.49
N THR A 48 16.21 0.55 -4.80
CA THR A 48 17.50 0.72 -5.50
C THR A 48 18.06 2.13 -5.32
N THR A 49 17.19 3.14 -5.41
CA THR A 49 17.53 4.56 -5.18
C THR A 49 18.01 4.78 -3.74
N SER A 50 17.35 4.19 -2.74
CA SER A 50 17.80 4.23 -1.34
C SER A 50 19.16 3.55 -1.16
N GLY A 51 19.41 2.43 -1.86
CA GLY A 51 20.68 1.72 -1.83
C GLY A 51 21.83 2.55 -2.39
N VAL A 52 21.61 3.19 -3.54
CA VAL A 52 22.59 4.13 -4.13
C VAL A 52 22.83 5.33 -3.21
N VAL A 53 21.77 5.92 -2.63
CA VAL A 53 21.91 7.03 -1.67
C VAL A 53 22.72 6.60 -0.45
N ALA A 54 22.46 5.42 0.12
CA ALA A 54 23.20 4.92 1.28
C ALA A 54 24.70 4.72 0.97
N VAL A 55 25.04 4.15 -0.19
CA VAL A 55 26.43 4.05 -0.65
C VAL A 55 27.05 5.43 -0.87
N ALA A 56 26.33 6.37 -1.49
CA ALA A 56 26.81 7.73 -1.72
C ALA A 56 27.05 8.49 -0.39
N VAL A 57 26.18 8.33 0.60
CA VAL A 57 26.38 8.89 1.95
C VAL A 57 27.64 8.29 2.59
N SER A 58 27.85 6.98 2.48
CA SER A 58 29.05 6.33 2.99
C SER A 58 30.32 6.87 2.34
N ILE A 59 30.32 7.02 1.01
CA ILE A 59 31.44 7.60 0.24
C ILE A 59 31.69 9.05 0.66
N ALA A 60 30.65 9.86 0.82
CA ALA A 60 30.77 11.25 1.25
C ALA A 60 31.38 11.36 2.66
N LEU A 61 30.93 10.54 3.60
CA LEU A 61 31.48 10.49 4.96
C LEU A 61 32.93 9.98 4.98
N ALA A 62 33.26 8.94 4.21
CA ALA A 62 34.63 8.46 4.07
C ALA A 62 35.55 9.52 3.45
N ALA A 63 35.05 10.26 2.46
CA ALA A 63 35.78 11.36 1.82
C ALA A 63 36.07 12.52 2.80
N ILE A 64 35.23 12.74 3.82
CA ILE A 64 35.53 13.70 4.90
C ILE A 64 36.77 13.26 5.70
N VAL A 65 36.87 11.96 6.04
CA VAL A 65 38.02 11.41 6.77
C VAL A 65 39.29 11.44 5.92
N LEU A 66 39.17 11.03 4.66
CA LEU A 66 40.27 10.99 3.69
C LEU A 66 40.65 12.36 3.14
N LYS A 67 39.86 13.41 3.46
CA LYS A 67 40.03 14.79 2.98
C LYS A 67 39.92 14.90 1.45
N TRP A 68 39.14 14.02 0.82
CA TRP A 68 38.91 14.01 -0.63
C TRP A 68 37.72 14.88 -1.02
N ARG A 69 37.93 16.20 -0.98
CA ARG A 69 36.87 17.20 -1.17
C ARG A 69 36.05 17.02 -2.46
N LYS A 70 36.70 16.66 -3.57
CA LYS A 70 36.02 16.44 -4.87
C LYS A 70 35.05 15.25 -4.81
N VAL A 71 35.49 14.14 -4.20
CA VAL A 71 34.68 12.93 -4.02
C VAL A 71 33.51 13.20 -3.07
N GLN A 72 33.76 13.93 -1.98
CA GLN A 72 32.73 14.36 -1.04
C GLN A 72 31.62 15.15 -1.74
N ILE A 73 31.97 16.17 -2.52
CA ILE A 73 30.99 17.01 -3.23
C ILE A 73 30.24 16.19 -4.29
N ALA A 74 30.93 15.35 -5.06
CA ALA A 74 30.29 14.52 -6.08
C ALA A 74 29.26 13.56 -5.47
N ALA A 75 29.61 12.89 -4.37
CA ALA A 75 28.72 11.99 -3.65
C ALA A 75 27.54 12.73 -3.00
N ALA A 76 27.78 13.90 -2.39
CA ALA A 76 26.74 14.75 -1.82
C ALA A 76 25.75 15.26 -2.89
N LEU A 77 26.27 15.65 -4.05
CA LEU A 77 25.47 16.11 -5.19
C LEU A 77 24.63 14.97 -5.76
N LEU A 78 25.15 13.75 -5.83
CA LEU A 78 24.38 12.57 -6.22
C LEU A 78 23.20 12.33 -5.26
N VAL A 79 23.39 12.45 -3.95
CA VAL A 79 22.30 12.35 -2.96
C VAL A 79 21.22 13.40 -3.23
N CYS A 80 21.62 14.66 -3.42
CA CYS A 80 20.68 15.75 -3.74
C CYS A 80 19.93 15.51 -5.06
N LEU A 81 20.61 15.05 -6.11
CA LEU A 81 19.99 14.79 -7.41
C LEU A 81 18.95 13.68 -7.35
N LEU A 82 19.24 12.57 -6.67
CA LEU A 82 18.27 11.47 -6.52
C LEU A 82 17.06 11.87 -5.67
N ALA A 83 17.28 12.68 -4.64
CA ALA A 83 16.20 13.23 -3.83
C ALA A 83 15.33 14.23 -4.60
N LEU A 84 15.96 15.12 -5.37
CA LEU A 84 15.26 16.08 -6.23
C LEU A 84 14.48 15.38 -7.34
N HIS A 85 15.08 14.37 -7.97
CA HIS A 85 14.40 13.51 -8.95
C HIS A 85 13.13 12.89 -8.35
N SER A 86 13.22 12.36 -7.13
CA SER A 86 12.04 11.79 -6.45
C SER A 86 10.94 12.83 -6.23
N LEU A 87 11.27 14.02 -5.75
CA LEU A 87 10.28 15.10 -5.56
C LEU A 87 9.62 15.52 -6.89
N LEU A 88 10.39 15.66 -7.96
CA LEU A 88 9.87 16.05 -9.27
C LEU A 88 8.88 15.04 -9.83
N VAL A 89 9.14 13.74 -9.63
CA VAL A 89 8.21 12.68 -10.03
C VAL A 89 6.97 12.66 -9.13
N THR A 90 7.11 12.77 -7.81
CA THR A 90 5.97 12.74 -6.88
C THR A 90 5.02 13.93 -7.09
N PHE A 91 5.53 15.13 -7.35
CA PHE A 91 4.71 16.30 -7.63
C PHE A 91 4.18 16.36 -9.07
N SER A 92 4.33 15.29 -9.85
CA SER A 92 3.86 15.21 -11.25
C SER A 92 4.40 16.34 -12.14
N VAL A 93 5.55 16.92 -11.78
CA VAL A 93 6.22 17.98 -12.55
C VAL A 93 6.67 17.44 -13.90
N ASN A 94 6.95 16.14 -13.97
CA ASN A 94 7.21 15.42 -15.22
C ASN A 94 6.08 15.55 -16.26
N HIS A 95 4.81 15.57 -15.83
CA HIS A 95 3.65 15.76 -16.71
C HIS A 95 3.52 17.22 -17.16
N ILE A 96 3.88 18.17 -16.29
CA ILE A 96 3.84 19.61 -16.59
C ILE A 96 4.91 19.99 -17.64
N PHE A 97 6.11 19.41 -17.55
CA PHE A 97 7.24 19.71 -18.43
C PHE A 97 7.50 18.65 -19.51
N PHE A 98 6.59 17.68 -19.71
CA PHE A 98 6.71 16.60 -20.71
C PHE A 98 8.00 15.76 -20.60
N LEU A 99 8.51 15.56 -19.39
CA LEU A 99 9.74 14.80 -19.12
C LEU A 99 9.41 13.31 -18.91
N GLY A 100 8.85 12.65 -19.93
CA GLY A 100 8.40 11.24 -19.83
C GLY A 100 9.52 10.21 -19.60
N TRP A 101 10.79 10.59 -19.77
CA TRP A 101 11.93 9.75 -19.39
C TRP A 101 12.15 9.72 -17.87
N LEU A 102 11.71 10.76 -17.16
CA LEU A 102 11.95 10.94 -15.73
C LEU A 102 11.15 9.93 -14.89
N SER A 103 9.98 9.50 -15.37
CA SER A 103 9.14 8.48 -14.76
C SER A 103 9.60 7.03 -15.04
N ARG A 104 10.53 6.83 -15.98
CA ARG A 104 11.13 5.50 -16.23
C ARG A 104 12.21 5.15 -15.21
N LEU A 105 12.71 6.16 -14.51
CA LEU A 105 13.65 5.99 -13.41
C LEU A 105 12.85 5.84 -12.12
N ASP A 106 13.12 4.77 -11.38
CA ASP A 106 12.48 4.43 -10.11
C ASP A 106 12.63 5.58 -9.07
N ALA A 107 11.58 6.40 -8.95
CA ALA A 107 11.45 7.45 -7.94
C ALA A 107 10.70 6.91 -6.72
N TYR A 108 11.39 6.77 -5.59
CA TYR A 108 10.85 6.05 -4.43
C TYR A 108 10.86 6.80 -3.10
N PHE A 109 11.41 8.01 -3.04
CA PHE A 109 11.34 8.75 -1.79
C PHE A 109 10.00 9.46 -1.64
N TYR A 110 9.32 9.18 -0.52
CA TYR A 110 8.19 9.97 -0.07
C TYR A 110 8.65 11.42 0.17
N PRO A 111 7.81 12.44 -0.07
CA PRO A 111 8.24 13.84 -0.03
C PRO A 111 8.99 14.25 1.25
N PRO A 112 8.56 13.85 2.47
CA PRO A 112 9.29 14.19 3.70
C PRO A 112 10.72 13.62 3.71
N VAL A 113 10.88 12.38 3.23
CA VAL A 113 12.17 11.68 3.18
C VAL A 113 13.08 12.29 2.10
N ALA A 114 12.50 12.67 0.95
CA ALA A 114 13.26 13.31 -0.12
C ALA A 114 13.79 14.69 0.30
N ILE A 115 12.96 15.51 0.97
CA ILE A 115 13.42 16.79 1.55
C ILE A 115 14.55 16.56 2.55
N LEU A 116 14.41 15.56 3.41
CA LEU A 116 15.44 15.21 4.39
C LEU A 116 16.75 14.79 3.73
N PHE A 117 16.71 14.07 2.60
CA PHE A 117 17.91 13.74 1.83
C PHE A 117 18.54 14.94 1.11
N ILE A 118 17.75 15.94 0.68
CA ILE A 118 18.30 17.21 0.19
C ILE A 118 19.04 17.94 1.31
N VAL A 119 18.48 17.98 2.51
CA VAL A 119 19.14 18.55 3.70
C VAL A 119 20.42 17.78 4.02
N LEU A 120 20.37 16.44 3.98
CA LEU A 120 21.55 15.59 4.21
C LEU A 120 22.64 15.85 3.16
N GLY A 121 22.30 15.83 1.88
CA GLY A 121 23.26 16.08 0.79
C GLY A 121 23.87 17.48 0.89
N SER A 122 23.06 18.49 1.24
CA SER A 122 23.55 19.86 1.50
C SER A 122 24.52 19.89 2.68
N CYS A 123 24.22 19.19 3.76
CA CYS A 123 25.08 19.07 4.93
C CYS A 123 26.39 18.34 4.60
N LEU A 124 26.32 17.24 3.83
CA LEU A 124 27.48 16.49 3.35
C LEU A 124 28.34 17.30 2.38
N ALA A 125 27.77 18.24 1.63
CA ALA A 125 28.52 19.11 0.73
C ALA A 125 29.32 20.19 1.48
N MET A 126 29.03 20.49 2.73
CA MET A 126 29.77 21.51 3.50
C MET A 126 31.16 21.02 3.93
N SER A 127 32.13 21.94 3.96
CA SER A 127 33.48 21.69 4.51
C SER A 127 33.51 22.07 5.99
N PRO A 128 33.94 21.17 6.89
CA PRO A 128 34.04 21.50 8.32
C PRO A 128 35.24 22.41 8.65
N GLU A 129 35.98 22.91 7.66
CA GLU A 129 37.14 23.79 7.90
C GLU A 129 36.72 25.24 8.16
N GLN A 130 35.73 25.75 7.44
CA GLN A 130 35.28 27.13 7.57
C GLN A 130 34.37 27.31 8.79
N ARG A 131 34.47 28.45 9.49
CA ARG A 131 33.67 28.70 10.71
C ARG A 131 32.16 28.75 10.42
N LEU A 132 31.77 29.44 9.36
CA LEU A 132 30.36 29.59 8.97
C LEU A 132 29.76 28.25 8.50
N GLN A 133 30.50 27.49 7.70
CA GLN A 133 30.05 26.16 7.24
C GLN A 133 29.91 25.18 8.41
N ARG A 134 30.79 25.23 9.42
CA ARG A 134 30.62 24.45 10.66
C ARG A 134 29.35 24.81 11.42
N LEU A 135 29.01 26.10 11.51
CA LEU A 135 27.80 26.54 12.19
C LEU A 135 26.55 26.01 11.47
N TRP A 136 26.51 26.12 10.14
CA TRP A 136 25.43 25.57 9.34
C TRP A 136 25.36 24.05 9.39
N GLN A 137 26.50 23.35 9.35
CA GLN A 137 26.56 21.90 9.51
C GLN A 137 25.99 21.47 10.87
N ARG A 138 26.27 22.20 11.95
CA ARG A 138 25.66 21.96 13.28
C ARG A 138 24.15 22.15 13.26
N ALA A 139 23.69 23.28 12.72
CA ALA A 139 22.26 23.59 12.66
C ALA A 139 21.50 22.52 11.86
N LEU A 140 22.00 22.15 10.67
CA LEU A 140 21.39 21.13 9.83
C LEU A 140 21.45 19.75 10.48
N ALA A 141 22.58 19.36 11.08
CA ALA A 141 22.69 18.10 11.80
C ALA A 141 21.72 18.02 12.99
N LEU A 142 21.50 19.12 13.74
CA LEU A 142 20.52 19.18 14.82
C LEU A 142 19.07 19.06 14.31
N VAL A 143 18.73 19.75 13.21
CA VAL A 143 17.42 19.63 12.58
C VAL A 143 17.20 18.20 12.11
N MET A 144 18.17 17.59 11.43
CA MET A 144 18.07 16.20 10.99
C MET A 144 17.96 15.23 12.16
N LEU A 145 18.67 15.47 13.26
CA LEU A 145 18.59 14.65 14.47
C LEU A 145 17.19 14.72 15.09
N ALA A 146 16.60 15.92 15.19
CA ALA A 146 15.25 16.11 15.70
C ALA A 146 14.21 15.43 14.80
N VAL A 147 14.34 15.56 13.48
CA VAL A 147 13.45 14.90 12.51
C VAL A 147 13.60 13.38 12.57
N ALA A 148 14.82 12.85 12.65
CA ALA A 148 15.07 11.42 12.78
C ALA A 148 14.51 10.86 14.09
N PHE A 149 14.62 11.61 15.19
CA PHE A 149 13.98 11.25 16.45
C PHE A 149 12.46 11.23 16.31
N LEU A 150 11.86 12.23 15.67
CA LEU A 150 10.42 12.25 15.38
C LEU A 150 10.00 11.05 14.53
N PHE A 151 10.79 10.64 13.53
CA PHE A 151 10.52 9.45 12.71
C PHE A 151 10.46 8.19 13.58
N LEU A 152 11.38 8.05 14.53
CA LEU A 152 11.40 6.91 15.45
C LEU A 152 10.19 6.94 16.41
N VAL A 153 9.83 8.12 16.94
CA VAL A 153 8.64 8.30 17.79
C VAL A 153 7.34 7.98 17.05
N LEU A 154 7.25 8.31 15.75
CA LEU A 154 6.08 7.99 14.93
C LEU A 154 5.82 6.48 14.81
N HIS A 155 6.80 5.62 15.07
CA HIS A 155 6.60 4.17 15.08
C HIS A 155 5.92 3.66 16.37
N ILE A 156 5.82 4.50 17.41
CA ILE A 156 5.08 4.18 18.65
C ILE A 156 3.57 4.33 18.41
N ILE A 157 3.18 5.25 17.51
CA ILE A 157 1.78 5.50 17.18
C ILE A 157 1.31 4.46 16.15
N PRO A 158 0.15 3.80 16.35
CA PRO A 158 -0.43 2.93 15.35
C PRO A 158 -0.53 3.64 14.00
N ASN A 159 0.02 3.03 12.94
CA ASN A 159 0.03 3.56 11.57
C ASN A 159 0.79 4.89 11.35
N GLY A 160 1.50 5.42 12.35
CA GLY A 160 2.25 6.67 12.20
C GLY A 160 3.37 6.62 11.15
N PHE A 161 3.90 5.43 10.86
CA PHE A 161 4.93 5.22 9.84
C PHE A 161 4.42 5.48 8.40
N MET A 162 3.10 5.41 8.15
CA MET A 162 2.52 5.50 6.80
C MET A 162 2.77 6.86 6.13
N ILE A 163 3.01 7.91 6.91
CA ILE A 163 3.36 9.25 6.41
C ILE A 163 4.78 9.25 5.80
N LEU A 164 5.64 8.35 6.27
CA LEU A 164 7.07 8.32 5.95
C LEU A 164 7.41 7.29 4.86
N GLY A 165 6.63 6.23 4.75
CA GLY A 165 6.91 5.17 3.80
C GLY A 165 5.93 3.98 3.88
N PRO A 166 6.16 2.96 3.03
CA PRO A 166 5.18 1.90 2.78
C PRO A 166 5.13 0.84 3.89
N HIS A 167 6.20 0.67 4.67
CA HIS A 167 6.29 -0.35 5.70
C HIS A 167 7.20 0.10 6.88
N PRO A 168 6.85 -0.22 8.14
CA PRO A 168 7.58 0.22 9.33
C PRO A 168 9.06 -0.20 9.35
N ALA A 169 9.39 -1.36 8.78
CA ALA A 169 10.77 -1.84 8.67
C ALA A 169 11.66 -0.83 7.91
N VAL A 170 11.19 -0.32 6.77
CA VAL A 170 11.97 0.60 5.92
C VAL A 170 12.13 1.97 6.58
N THR A 171 11.06 2.47 7.19
CA THR A 171 11.04 3.79 7.82
C THR A 171 11.81 3.81 9.13
N SER A 172 11.82 2.72 9.89
CA SER A 172 12.58 2.61 11.14
C SER A 172 14.09 2.59 10.90
N ILE A 173 14.57 1.81 9.93
CA ILE A 173 16.01 1.80 9.59
C ILE A 173 16.46 3.13 8.99
N ALA A 174 15.63 3.75 8.15
CA ALA A 174 15.94 5.07 7.60
C ALA A 174 16.07 6.10 8.74
N GLY A 175 15.12 6.10 9.68
CA GLY A 175 15.18 6.92 10.89
C GLY A 175 16.46 6.68 11.69
N LEU A 176 16.81 5.42 11.96
CA LEU A 176 18.02 5.05 12.72
C LEU A 176 19.32 5.47 12.00
N VAL A 177 19.41 5.22 10.69
CA VAL A 177 20.59 5.60 9.89
C VAL A 177 20.75 7.11 9.85
N ILE A 178 19.67 7.85 9.61
CA ILE A 178 19.71 9.32 9.61
C ILE A 178 20.07 9.84 10.99
N PHE A 179 19.56 9.23 12.07
CA PHE A 179 19.91 9.56 13.45
C PHE A 179 21.42 9.39 13.69
N LEU A 180 21.99 8.23 13.32
CA LEU A 180 23.42 7.94 13.46
C LEU A 180 24.29 8.91 12.63
N VAL A 181 23.92 9.14 11.37
CA VAL A 181 24.63 10.06 10.48
C VAL A 181 24.58 11.49 11.03
N SER A 182 23.44 11.91 11.57
CA SER A 182 23.26 13.25 12.16
C SER A 182 24.14 13.43 13.39
N ILE A 183 24.24 12.42 14.27
CA ILE A 183 25.17 12.44 15.40
C ILE A 183 26.62 12.54 14.91
N SER A 184 27.00 11.72 13.93
CA SER A 184 28.36 11.74 13.37
C SER A 184 28.71 13.10 12.77
N LEU A 185 27.81 13.71 12.00
CA LEU A 185 28.01 15.05 11.43
C LEU A 185 28.07 16.14 12.50
N LEU A 186 27.25 16.03 13.56
CA LEU A 186 27.30 16.94 14.70
C LEU A 186 28.66 16.85 15.41
N LEU A 187 29.17 15.64 15.67
CA LEU A 187 30.46 15.41 16.29
C LEU A 187 31.63 15.91 15.43
N VAL A 188 31.60 15.65 14.12
CA VAL A 188 32.58 16.15 13.14
C VAL A 188 32.63 17.68 13.13
N SER A 189 31.49 18.35 13.28
CA SER A 189 31.45 19.81 13.29
C SER A 189 32.12 20.46 14.53
N ILE A 190 32.33 19.68 15.60
CA ILE A 190 32.89 20.16 16.88
C ILE A 190 34.42 20.09 16.87
N ILE A 191 35.00 19.05 16.29
CA ILE A 191 36.45 18.80 16.30
C ILE A 191 37.07 19.27 14.97
N PRO A 192 38.29 19.86 14.98
CA PRO A 192 39.04 20.13 13.75
C PRO A 192 39.23 18.86 12.91
N THR A 193 38.93 18.92 11.61
CA THR A 193 39.08 17.80 10.65
C THR A 193 40.46 17.17 10.64
N LYS A 194 41.50 17.95 10.98
CA LYS A 194 42.90 17.49 11.06
C LYS A 194 43.11 16.40 12.11
N LEU A 195 42.26 16.33 13.14
CA LEU A 195 42.35 15.36 14.23
C LEU A 195 41.51 14.10 13.98
N ILE A 196 40.76 14.06 12.87
CA ILE A 196 39.94 12.91 12.50
C ILE A 196 40.80 11.95 11.69
N ALA A 197 40.87 10.70 12.12
CA ALA A 197 41.58 9.62 11.44
C ALA A 197 40.79 8.31 11.56
N PHE A 198 41.02 7.36 10.66
CA PHE A 198 40.43 6.04 10.80
C PHE A 198 40.97 5.32 12.05
N PRO A 199 40.16 4.46 12.69
CA PRO A 199 40.64 3.54 13.72
C PRO A 199 41.74 2.60 13.19
N SER A 200 42.38 1.86 14.09
CA SER A 200 43.35 0.84 13.66
C SER A 200 42.68 -0.22 12.76
N PRO A 201 43.40 -0.84 11.80
CA PRO A 201 42.81 -1.81 10.87
C PRO A 201 42.09 -2.97 11.57
N LYS A 202 42.61 -3.42 12.72
CA LYS A 202 41.99 -4.48 13.55
C LYS A 202 40.64 -4.03 14.12
N ALA A 203 40.58 -2.79 14.64
CA ALA A 203 39.34 -2.22 15.17
C ALA A 203 38.31 -1.98 14.05
N MET A 204 38.78 -1.55 12.88
CA MET A 204 37.93 -1.40 11.69
C MET A 204 37.32 -2.73 11.27
N TRP A 205 38.12 -3.79 11.13
CA TRP A 205 37.60 -5.12 10.76
C TRP A 205 36.57 -5.63 11.76
N LEU A 206 36.87 -5.56 13.06
CA LEU A 206 35.94 -6.00 14.10
C LEU A 206 34.63 -5.21 14.08
N GLY A 207 34.73 -3.88 13.98
CA GLY A 207 33.55 -3.01 13.91
C GLY A 207 32.74 -3.23 12.63
N PHE A 208 33.40 -3.42 11.48
CA PHE A 208 32.74 -3.70 10.22
C PHE A 208 31.98 -5.03 10.27
N VAL A 209 32.58 -6.10 10.79
CA VAL A 209 31.91 -7.40 10.95
C VAL A 209 30.69 -7.29 11.88
N ALA A 210 30.80 -6.57 12.99
CA ALA A 210 29.68 -6.36 13.92
C ALA A 210 28.52 -5.60 13.25
N VAL A 211 28.83 -4.52 12.52
CA VAL A 211 27.82 -3.76 11.75
C VAL A 211 27.23 -4.61 10.63
N PHE A 212 28.06 -5.38 9.92
CA PHE A 212 27.62 -6.26 8.85
C PHE A 212 26.62 -7.31 9.34
N LEU A 213 26.94 -8.01 10.44
CA LEU A 213 26.04 -8.99 11.04
C LEU A 213 24.75 -8.34 11.54
N THR A 214 24.83 -7.16 12.15
CA THR A 214 23.65 -6.44 12.66
C THR A 214 22.72 -6.01 11.51
N CYS A 215 23.26 -5.34 10.50
CA CYS A 215 22.50 -4.89 9.32
C CYS A 215 21.98 -6.08 8.50
N GLY A 216 22.76 -7.15 8.35
CA GLY A 216 22.34 -8.36 7.65
C GLY A 216 21.22 -9.09 8.36
N THR A 217 21.32 -9.27 9.69
CA THR A 217 20.25 -9.87 10.50
C THR A 217 18.98 -9.02 10.43
N TRP A 218 19.11 -7.69 10.57
CA TRP A 218 17.98 -6.77 10.43
C TRP A 218 17.32 -6.87 9.05
N TYR A 219 18.11 -6.92 7.97
CA TYR A 219 17.60 -7.04 6.62
C TYR A 219 16.83 -8.35 6.43
N TYR A 220 17.41 -9.46 6.89
CA TYR A 220 16.80 -10.78 6.82
C TYR A 220 15.45 -10.83 7.56
N LEU A 221 15.40 -10.32 8.80
CA LEU A 221 14.16 -10.25 9.58
C LEU A 221 13.12 -9.36 8.90
N SER A 222 13.54 -8.25 8.30
CA SER A 222 12.64 -7.34 7.58
C SER A 222 12.06 -7.99 6.32
N TYR A 223 12.90 -8.74 5.59
CA TYR A 223 12.49 -9.48 4.41
C TYR A 223 11.46 -10.56 4.75
N GLU A 224 11.73 -11.39 5.76
CA GLU A 224 10.79 -12.43 6.21
C GLU A 224 9.48 -11.82 6.74
N ASN A 225 9.54 -10.69 7.44
CA ASN A 225 8.32 -10.00 7.89
C ASN A 225 7.46 -9.50 6.72
N ILE A 226 8.07 -8.86 5.72
CA ILE A 226 7.34 -8.40 4.52
C ILE A 226 6.71 -9.59 3.80
N ARG A 227 7.46 -10.68 3.61
CA ARG A 227 6.97 -11.90 2.96
C ARG A 227 5.81 -12.53 3.72
N SER A 228 5.91 -12.60 5.05
CA SER A 228 4.83 -13.13 5.91
C SER A 228 3.55 -12.30 5.78
N VAL A 229 3.68 -10.97 5.83
CA VAL A 229 2.54 -10.05 5.65
C VAL A 229 1.90 -10.24 4.27
N GLN A 230 2.69 -10.42 3.21
CA GLN A 230 2.17 -10.67 1.86
C GLN A 230 1.40 -12.00 1.78
N VAL A 231 1.96 -13.07 2.31
CA VAL A 231 1.31 -14.39 2.32
C VAL A 231 0.01 -14.33 3.13
N GLN A 232 0.01 -13.64 4.26
CA GLN A 232 -1.18 -13.43 5.08
C GLN A 232 -2.24 -12.62 4.32
N ALA A 233 -1.85 -11.50 3.70
CA ALA A 233 -2.76 -10.67 2.90
C ALA A 233 -3.38 -11.47 1.74
N GLN A 234 -2.59 -12.27 1.01
CA GLN A 234 -3.12 -13.12 -0.06
C GLN A 234 -4.09 -14.18 0.48
N THR A 235 -3.77 -14.77 1.63
CA THR A 235 -4.63 -15.76 2.27
C THR A 235 -5.95 -15.15 2.69
N ASP A 236 -5.93 -13.94 3.25
CA ASP A 236 -7.13 -13.25 3.71
C ASP A 236 -7.96 -12.73 2.54
N LEU A 237 -7.35 -12.24 1.46
CA LEU A 237 -8.04 -11.93 0.21
C LEU A 237 -8.73 -13.17 -0.38
N ASN A 238 -8.06 -14.32 -0.39
CA ASN A 238 -8.65 -15.57 -0.86
C ASN A 238 -9.82 -16.02 0.03
N LYS A 239 -9.72 -15.86 1.36
CA LYS A 239 -10.82 -16.16 2.29
C LYS A 239 -12.00 -15.23 2.04
N ILE A 240 -11.76 -13.93 1.88
CA ILE A 240 -12.79 -12.95 1.56
C ILE A 240 -13.47 -13.34 0.25
N ALA A 241 -12.70 -13.60 -0.81
CA ALA A 241 -13.24 -14.01 -2.12
C ALA A 241 -14.11 -15.27 -2.01
N ARG A 242 -13.66 -16.30 -1.30
CA ARG A 242 -14.45 -17.52 -1.06
C ARG A 242 -15.71 -17.25 -0.26
N ALA A 243 -15.63 -16.43 0.78
CA ALA A 243 -16.81 -16.04 1.57
C ALA A 243 -17.84 -15.28 0.71
N ARG A 244 -17.39 -14.42 -0.21
CA ARG A 244 -18.28 -13.75 -1.18
C ARG A 244 -18.91 -14.74 -2.15
N GLN A 245 -18.12 -15.65 -2.73
CA GLN A 245 -18.64 -16.70 -3.62
C GLN A 245 -19.69 -17.57 -2.92
N GLN A 246 -19.41 -17.99 -1.69
CA GLN A 246 -20.34 -18.80 -0.89
C GLN A 246 -21.63 -18.03 -0.59
N MET A 247 -21.55 -16.74 -0.28
CA MET A 247 -22.73 -15.90 -0.04
C MET A 247 -23.62 -15.79 -1.28
N VAL A 248 -23.03 -15.54 -2.45
CA VAL A 248 -23.77 -15.52 -3.71
C VAL A 248 -24.42 -16.88 -3.98
N ALA A 249 -23.69 -17.98 -3.78
CA ALA A 249 -24.21 -19.32 -3.96
C ALA A 249 -25.38 -19.65 -3.01
N VAL A 250 -25.32 -19.23 -1.75
CA VAL A 250 -26.42 -19.40 -0.79
C VAL A 250 -27.65 -18.62 -1.23
N ASN A 251 -27.49 -17.37 -1.69
CA ASN A 251 -28.63 -16.58 -2.19
C ASN A 251 -29.25 -17.21 -3.44
N ILE A 252 -28.43 -17.70 -4.37
CA ILE A 252 -28.92 -18.46 -5.54
C ILE A 252 -29.71 -19.69 -5.09
N GLN A 253 -29.15 -20.50 -4.19
CA GLN A 253 -29.81 -21.71 -3.70
C GLN A 253 -31.14 -21.41 -2.98
N LEU A 254 -31.19 -20.32 -2.22
CA LEU A 254 -32.42 -19.86 -1.57
C LEU A 254 -33.50 -19.48 -2.60
N MET A 255 -33.12 -18.76 -3.66
CA MET A 255 -34.03 -18.41 -4.75
C MET A 255 -34.47 -19.65 -5.55
N GLU A 256 -33.56 -20.58 -5.83
CA GLU A 256 -33.89 -21.84 -6.52
C GLU A 256 -34.90 -22.67 -5.73
N ARG A 257 -34.69 -22.83 -4.42
CA ARG A 257 -35.64 -23.52 -3.53
C ARG A 257 -37.01 -22.84 -3.49
N MET A 258 -37.03 -21.51 -3.54
CA MET A 258 -38.29 -20.76 -3.64
C MET A 258 -39.01 -21.09 -4.96
N THR A 259 -38.31 -21.06 -6.08
CA THR A 259 -38.90 -21.38 -7.39
C THR A 259 -39.35 -22.84 -7.48
N GLU A 260 -38.56 -23.79 -6.99
CA GLU A 260 -38.89 -25.23 -6.94
C GLU A 260 -40.18 -25.48 -6.14
N ARG A 261 -40.34 -24.79 -5.00
CA ARG A 261 -41.57 -24.85 -4.18
C ARG A 261 -42.78 -24.31 -4.93
N TRP A 262 -42.63 -23.25 -5.72
CA TRP A 262 -43.73 -22.69 -6.52
C TRP A 262 -44.14 -23.64 -7.64
N GLN A 263 -43.18 -24.28 -8.29
CA GLN A 263 -43.41 -25.27 -9.35
C GLN A 263 -44.11 -26.52 -8.79
N THR A 264 -43.60 -27.08 -7.69
CA THR A 264 -44.11 -28.32 -7.08
C THR A 264 -45.56 -28.18 -6.61
N ASN A 265 -45.90 -27.05 -6.00
CA ASN A 265 -47.24 -26.81 -5.48
C ASN A 265 -48.21 -26.25 -6.55
N ASN A 266 -47.77 -26.16 -7.81
CA ASN A 266 -48.47 -25.53 -8.92
C ASN A 266 -49.11 -24.19 -8.52
N ILE A 267 -48.38 -23.41 -7.72
CA ILE A 267 -48.90 -22.15 -7.18
C ILE A 267 -49.03 -21.20 -8.36
N ARG A 268 -50.27 -20.89 -8.73
CA ARG A 268 -50.53 -19.96 -9.82
C ARG A 268 -49.89 -18.62 -9.51
N MET A 269 -49.35 -17.98 -10.55
CA MET A 269 -48.75 -16.66 -10.45
C MET A 269 -49.69 -15.70 -9.70
N LEU A 270 -49.17 -15.01 -8.68
CA LEU A 270 -49.84 -13.98 -7.86
C LEU A 270 -50.81 -14.47 -6.77
N ASP A 271 -50.78 -15.76 -6.41
CA ASP A 271 -51.50 -16.25 -5.22
C ASP A 271 -50.95 -15.59 -3.94
N ASP A 272 -51.79 -15.45 -2.92
CA ASP A 272 -51.40 -14.81 -1.64
C ASP A 272 -50.28 -15.60 -0.94
N ALA A 273 -50.18 -16.91 -1.20
CA ALA A 273 -49.07 -17.74 -0.78
C ALA A 273 -47.72 -17.30 -1.38
N GLN A 274 -47.67 -16.92 -2.67
CA GLN A 274 -46.44 -16.42 -3.31
C GLN A 274 -46.04 -15.05 -2.78
N LYS A 275 -47.00 -14.14 -2.57
CA LYS A 275 -46.71 -12.80 -2.03
C LYS A 275 -46.09 -12.89 -0.64
N ASN A 276 -46.67 -13.71 0.24
CA ASN A 276 -46.14 -13.93 1.60
C ASN A 276 -44.72 -14.52 1.60
N ASP A 277 -44.42 -15.39 0.63
CA ASP A 277 -43.09 -15.97 0.46
C ASP A 277 -42.08 -14.90 0.03
N ILE A 278 -42.44 -14.10 -0.97
CA ILE A 278 -41.62 -13.00 -1.49
C ILE A 278 -41.35 -11.94 -0.41
N ASP A 279 -42.38 -11.56 0.36
CA ASP A 279 -42.23 -10.65 1.50
C ASP A 279 -41.27 -11.19 2.54
N SER A 280 -41.26 -12.50 2.75
CA SER A 280 -40.33 -13.14 3.68
C SER A 280 -38.89 -13.06 3.17
N TYR A 281 -38.64 -13.34 1.89
CA TYR A 281 -37.30 -13.20 1.31
C TYR A 281 -36.81 -11.75 1.26
N LEU A 282 -37.67 -10.79 0.91
CA LEU A 282 -37.32 -9.36 0.89
C LEU A 282 -36.98 -8.84 2.30
N ARG A 283 -37.63 -9.37 3.33
CA ARG A 283 -37.33 -9.05 4.74
C ARG A 283 -36.03 -9.71 5.21
N ASP A 284 -35.84 -10.98 4.86
CA ASP A 284 -34.76 -11.81 5.41
C ASP A 284 -33.43 -11.65 4.64
N ILE A 285 -33.46 -11.09 3.43
CA ILE A 285 -32.29 -10.81 2.59
C ILE A 285 -32.16 -9.30 2.35
N PRO A 286 -31.44 -8.55 3.22
CA PRO A 286 -31.41 -7.08 3.18
C PRO A 286 -30.83 -6.45 1.92
N HIS A 287 -30.01 -7.20 1.18
CA HIS A 287 -29.40 -6.79 -0.08
C HIS A 287 -30.22 -7.18 -1.31
N LEU A 288 -31.34 -7.90 -1.14
CA LEU A 288 -32.35 -8.13 -2.19
C LEU A 288 -33.24 -6.89 -2.27
N LEU A 289 -33.19 -6.20 -3.40
CA LEU A 289 -33.89 -4.93 -3.62
C LEU A 289 -35.32 -5.13 -4.10
N ASN A 290 -35.49 -6.02 -5.08
CA ASN A 290 -36.79 -6.38 -5.61
C ASN A 290 -36.77 -7.76 -6.28
N LEU A 291 -37.95 -8.35 -6.37
CA LEU A 291 -38.26 -9.53 -7.15
C LEU A 291 -39.25 -9.15 -8.25
N THR A 292 -38.94 -9.53 -9.48
CA THR A 292 -39.74 -9.21 -10.68
C THR A 292 -40.11 -10.51 -11.38
N LEU A 293 -41.39 -10.70 -11.66
CA LEU A 293 -41.86 -11.83 -12.44
C LEU A 293 -42.00 -11.41 -13.91
N LEU A 294 -41.37 -12.17 -14.79
CA LEU A 294 -41.38 -12.00 -16.23
C LEU A 294 -42.15 -13.15 -16.87
N ASP A 295 -42.91 -12.87 -17.93
CA ASP A 295 -43.50 -13.91 -18.77
C ASP A 295 -42.49 -14.49 -19.78
N GLN A 296 -42.94 -15.42 -20.64
CA GLN A 296 -42.11 -16.02 -21.69
C GLN A 296 -41.61 -14.98 -22.71
N GLN A 297 -42.33 -13.87 -22.88
CA GLN A 297 -41.97 -12.72 -23.71
C GLN A 297 -41.09 -11.72 -22.95
N ARG A 298 -40.65 -12.08 -21.74
CA ARG A 298 -39.80 -11.29 -20.82
C ARG A 298 -40.41 -9.95 -20.45
N GLN A 299 -41.73 -9.84 -20.56
CA GLN A 299 -42.47 -8.68 -20.13
C GLN A 299 -42.74 -8.79 -18.63
N ARG A 300 -42.61 -7.66 -17.94
CA ARG A 300 -42.88 -7.57 -16.50
C ARG A 300 -44.36 -7.81 -16.25
N ARG A 301 -44.67 -8.95 -15.62
CA ARG A 301 -46.03 -9.29 -15.14
C ARG A 301 -46.27 -8.72 -13.76
N TRP A 302 -45.23 -8.70 -12.94
CA TRP A 302 -45.34 -8.29 -11.54
C TRP A 302 -43.98 -7.90 -10.96
N GLN A 303 -44.00 -7.08 -9.91
CA GLN A 303 -42.81 -6.67 -9.17
C GLN A 303 -43.16 -6.34 -7.70
N GLN A 304 -42.29 -6.73 -6.78
CA GLN A 304 -42.34 -6.32 -5.37
C GLN A 304 -40.93 -6.01 -4.86
N GLY A 305 -40.81 -5.00 -4.02
CA GLY A 305 -39.56 -4.54 -3.44
C GLY A 305 -39.78 -3.33 -2.54
N ASN A 306 -38.72 -2.85 -1.89
CA ASN A 306 -38.80 -1.65 -1.05
C ASN A 306 -39.11 -0.41 -1.92
N GLN A 307 -39.82 0.61 -1.39
CA GLN A 307 -40.28 1.77 -2.19
C GLN A 307 -39.14 2.51 -2.91
N GLU A 308 -37.96 2.67 -2.28
CA GLU A 308 -36.76 3.22 -2.92
C GLU A 308 -36.17 2.30 -4.01
N SER A 309 -36.37 0.98 -3.87
CA SER A 309 -35.88 -0.07 -4.77
C SER A 309 -36.77 -0.34 -5.98
N VAL A 310 -38.04 0.05 -5.91
CA VAL A 310 -38.94 0.04 -7.07
C VAL A 310 -38.59 1.21 -8.00
N ALA A 311 -38.14 2.34 -7.45
CA ALA A 311 -37.62 3.48 -8.24
C ALA A 311 -36.29 3.18 -8.95
N SER A 312 -35.43 2.31 -8.40
CA SER A 312 -34.18 1.87 -9.07
C SER A 312 -34.39 0.89 -10.24
N SER A 313 -35.64 0.48 -10.51
CA SER A 313 -36.02 -0.30 -11.70
C SER A 313 -35.83 0.46 -13.03
N ILE A 314 -35.39 1.72 -12.99
CA ILE A 314 -34.94 2.53 -14.14
C ILE A 314 -33.82 1.82 -14.94
N HIS A 315 -33.02 0.96 -14.31
CA HIS A 315 -31.93 0.24 -15.00
C HIS A 315 -32.35 -0.96 -15.85
N PHE A 316 -33.60 -1.42 -15.73
CA PHE A 316 -34.17 -2.40 -16.68
C PHE A 316 -34.14 -1.89 -18.13
N GLY A 317 -34.18 -0.57 -18.33
CA GLY A 317 -34.15 0.02 -19.68
C GLY A 317 -32.75 0.13 -20.29
N SER A 318 -31.69 -0.29 -19.60
CA SER A 318 -30.34 -0.24 -20.16
C SER A 318 -30.20 -1.25 -21.32
N PRO A 319 -29.56 -0.87 -22.45
CA PRO A 319 -29.38 -1.78 -23.59
C PRO A 319 -28.64 -3.07 -23.19
N GLU A 320 -27.70 -2.96 -22.25
CA GLU A 320 -26.92 -4.07 -21.73
C GLU A 320 -27.81 -5.12 -21.02
N VAL A 321 -28.64 -4.69 -20.07
CA VAL A 321 -29.56 -5.59 -19.36
C VAL A 321 -30.62 -6.16 -20.31
N GLN A 322 -31.15 -5.36 -21.23
CA GLN A 322 -32.11 -5.84 -22.24
C GLN A 322 -31.51 -6.88 -23.18
N ASN A 323 -30.26 -6.69 -23.61
CA ASN A 323 -29.57 -7.67 -24.44
C ASN A 323 -29.28 -8.97 -23.68
N TRP A 324 -28.95 -8.88 -22.39
CA TRP A 324 -28.76 -10.06 -21.55
C TRP A 324 -30.10 -10.80 -21.33
N LEU A 325 -31.16 -10.11 -20.91
CA LEU A 325 -32.51 -10.69 -20.79
C LEU A 325 -32.97 -11.32 -22.12
N ASN A 326 -32.61 -10.67 -23.24
CA ASN A 326 -32.49 -11.17 -24.62
C ASN A 326 -32.19 -12.67 -24.84
N GLN A 327 -31.36 -13.25 -23.98
CA GLN A 327 -30.70 -14.52 -24.24
C GLN A 327 -31.51 -15.70 -23.67
N PRO A 328 -31.41 -16.90 -24.27
CA PRO A 328 -32.09 -18.07 -23.73
C PRO A 328 -31.43 -18.49 -22.41
N HIS A 329 -32.13 -18.30 -21.29
CA HIS A 329 -31.67 -18.72 -19.96
C HIS A 329 -32.30 -20.07 -19.61
N GLN A 330 -31.48 -21.11 -19.54
CA GLN A 330 -31.91 -22.49 -19.20
C GLN A 330 -31.58 -22.86 -17.75
N ALA A 331 -30.73 -22.06 -17.09
CA ALA A 331 -30.32 -22.25 -15.71
C ALA A 331 -30.36 -20.91 -14.97
N THR A 332 -30.20 -20.95 -13.65
CA THR A 332 -30.03 -19.75 -12.84
C THR A 332 -28.75 -19.03 -13.26
N GLU A 333 -28.87 -17.77 -13.67
CA GLU A 333 -27.73 -16.97 -14.15
C GLU A 333 -27.62 -15.65 -13.39
N LEU A 334 -26.40 -15.30 -12.99
CA LEU A 334 -26.04 -14.02 -12.37
C LEU A 334 -25.45 -13.09 -13.43
N PHE A 335 -25.93 -11.85 -13.46
CA PHE A 335 -25.45 -10.81 -14.36
C PHE A 335 -25.16 -9.50 -13.62
N ILE A 336 -24.02 -8.90 -13.92
CA ILE A 336 -23.57 -7.63 -13.33
C ILE A 336 -23.26 -6.68 -14.50
N PRO A 337 -24.10 -5.65 -14.74
CA PRO A 337 -23.87 -4.74 -15.85
C PRO A 337 -22.66 -3.83 -15.59
N GLU A 338 -21.79 -3.70 -16.59
CA GLU A 338 -20.61 -2.84 -16.53
C GLU A 338 -20.99 -1.36 -16.35
N SER A 339 -22.10 -0.96 -16.97
CA SER A 339 -22.63 0.40 -16.91
C SER A 339 -22.97 0.86 -15.49
N THR A 340 -23.53 -0.05 -14.68
CA THR A 340 -23.79 0.20 -13.25
C THR A 340 -22.55 0.05 -12.38
N PHE A 341 -21.57 -0.76 -12.79
CA PHE A 341 -20.35 -1.00 -12.03
C PHE A 341 -19.39 0.19 -12.03
N ARG A 342 -19.28 0.93 -13.14
CA ARG A 342 -18.31 2.03 -13.28
C ARG A 342 -18.84 3.43 -12.93
N GLY A 343 -20.16 3.60 -12.85
CA GLY A 343 -20.78 4.94 -12.77
C GLY A 343 -21.78 5.16 -11.62
N SER A 344 -22.12 4.14 -10.82
CA SER A 344 -23.11 4.24 -9.74
C SER A 344 -22.48 4.07 -8.37
N ALA A 345 -22.94 4.86 -7.39
CA ALA A 345 -22.60 4.66 -5.97
C ALA A 345 -23.16 3.33 -5.40
N SER A 346 -24.12 2.72 -6.10
CA SER A 346 -24.72 1.42 -5.75
C SER A 346 -24.84 0.57 -7.02
N PRO A 347 -23.82 -0.24 -7.37
CA PRO A 347 -23.90 -1.16 -8.50
C PRO A 347 -24.99 -2.20 -8.26
N LEU A 348 -25.67 -2.62 -9.32
CA LEU A 348 -26.74 -3.62 -9.26
C LEU A 348 -26.25 -4.96 -9.79
N ALA A 349 -26.78 -6.04 -9.23
CA ALA A 349 -26.63 -7.39 -9.75
C ALA A 349 -27.99 -8.02 -9.97
N TYR A 350 -28.13 -8.80 -11.03
CA TYR A 350 -29.37 -9.45 -11.43
C TYR A 350 -29.19 -10.95 -11.41
N ILE A 351 -30.16 -11.67 -10.84
CA ILE A 351 -30.22 -13.13 -10.91
C ILE A 351 -31.51 -13.51 -11.61
N ILE A 352 -31.42 -14.19 -12.74
CA ILE A 352 -32.60 -14.72 -13.43
C ILE A 352 -32.74 -16.21 -13.13
N LEU A 353 -33.96 -16.62 -12.78
CA LEU A 353 -34.33 -17.99 -12.49
C LEU A 353 -35.48 -18.41 -13.41
N PRO A 354 -35.33 -19.46 -14.22
CA PRO A 354 -36.43 -19.98 -15.02
C PRO A 354 -37.47 -20.67 -14.12
N ILE A 355 -38.75 -20.38 -14.34
CA ILE A 355 -39.87 -21.04 -13.68
C ILE A 355 -40.67 -21.80 -14.73
N ASP A 356 -40.71 -23.13 -14.63
CA ASP A 356 -41.54 -23.97 -15.50
C ASP A 356 -42.80 -24.45 -14.76
N TYR A 357 -43.97 -24.11 -15.29
CA TYR A 357 -45.25 -24.58 -14.76
C TYR A 357 -45.81 -25.65 -15.69
N SER A 358 -46.41 -26.71 -15.13
CA SER A 358 -46.97 -27.84 -15.89
C SER A 358 -47.97 -27.44 -16.97
N ASP A 359 -48.59 -26.27 -16.83
CA ASP A 359 -49.70 -25.80 -17.67
C ASP A 359 -49.24 -24.81 -18.77
N SER A 360 -47.98 -24.87 -19.21
CA SER A 360 -47.38 -24.03 -20.27
C SER A 360 -47.31 -22.52 -19.97
N SER A 361 -47.55 -22.12 -18.72
CA SER A 361 -47.48 -20.74 -18.22
C SER A 361 -46.13 -20.38 -17.59
N GLY A 362 -45.05 -21.02 -18.03
CA GLY A 362 -43.69 -20.76 -17.55
C GLY A 362 -43.25 -19.29 -17.72
N GLY A 363 -42.25 -18.88 -16.97
CA GLY A 363 -41.73 -17.51 -17.00
C GLY A 363 -40.36 -17.43 -16.34
N TYR A 364 -39.96 -16.23 -15.94
CA TYR A 364 -38.70 -16.01 -15.24
C TYR A 364 -38.93 -15.19 -13.98
N LEU A 365 -38.25 -15.56 -12.90
CA LEU A 365 -38.10 -14.70 -11.75
C LEU A 365 -36.76 -14.00 -11.86
N LEU A 366 -36.81 -12.68 -11.79
CA LEU A 366 -35.64 -11.82 -11.80
C LEU A 366 -35.48 -11.17 -10.43
N ALA A 367 -34.40 -11.50 -9.75
CA ALA A 367 -33.99 -10.91 -8.48
C ALA A 367 -32.96 -9.82 -8.71
N THR A 368 -33.23 -8.62 -8.18
CA THR A 368 -32.31 -7.49 -8.24
C THR A 368 -31.65 -7.31 -6.88
N PHE A 369 -30.33 -7.25 -6.86
CA PHE A 369 -29.52 -7.08 -5.67
C PHE A 369 -28.72 -5.79 -5.72
N ASP A 370 -28.51 -5.18 -4.55
CA ASP A 370 -27.44 -4.21 -4.36
C ASP A 370 -26.12 -5.00 -4.34
N PHE A 371 -25.33 -4.86 -5.41
CA PHE A 371 -24.10 -5.61 -5.57
C PHE A 371 -23.06 -5.21 -4.52
N HIS A 372 -23.04 -3.95 -4.10
CA HIS A 372 -22.13 -3.53 -3.04
C HIS A 372 -22.49 -4.22 -1.73
N ARG A 373 -23.77 -4.25 -1.33
CA ARG A 373 -24.20 -4.94 -0.10
C ARG A 373 -24.11 -6.47 -0.20
N LEU A 374 -24.37 -7.04 -1.38
CA LEU A 374 -24.14 -8.46 -1.67
C LEU A 374 -22.65 -8.83 -1.50
N LEU A 375 -21.76 -7.90 -1.85
CA LEU A 375 -20.31 -8.02 -1.65
C LEU A 375 -19.79 -7.43 -0.34
N ASN A 376 -20.61 -6.79 0.48
CA ASN A 376 -20.25 -6.18 1.76
C ASN A 376 -21.44 -6.30 2.72
N PRO A 377 -21.70 -7.50 3.26
CA PRO A 377 -22.65 -7.68 4.33
C PRO A 377 -22.09 -6.94 5.54
N ASP A 378 -22.86 -6.02 6.09
CA ASP A 378 -22.57 -5.45 7.39
C ASP A 378 -22.38 -6.57 8.44
N THR A 379 -21.13 -6.78 8.82
CA THR A 379 -20.63 -6.61 10.21
C THR A 379 -21.43 -7.24 11.36
N ARG A 380 -21.92 -8.49 11.24
CA ARG A 380 -22.29 -9.27 12.45
C ARG A 380 -21.26 -10.30 12.91
N MET A 381 -20.28 -10.71 12.10
CA MET A 381 -19.39 -11.83 12.44
C MET A 381 -17.89 -11.62 12.18
N LEU A 382 -17.44 -10.41 11.87
CA LEU A 382 -16.00 -10.14 11.72
C LEU A 382 -15.41 -9.58 13.03
N PRO A 383 -14.28 -10.12 13.52
CA PRO A 383 -13.51 -9.51 14.62
C PRO A 383 -13.23 -8.03 14.31
N GLU A 384 -13.21 -7.17 15.33
CA GLU A 384 -12.99 -5.72 15.15
C GLU A 384 -11.71 -5.37 14.38
N SER A 385 -10.71 -6.25 14.38
CA SER A 385 -9.47 -6.10 13.62
C SER A 385 -9.63 -6.15 12.09
N LEU A 386 -10.80 -6.53 11.58
CA LEU A 386 -11.10 -6.67 10.14
C LEU A 386 -12.25 -5.77 9.66
N LYS A 387 -12.76 -4.88 10.51
CA LYS A 387 -13.70 -3.84 10.09
C LYS A 387 -12.91 -2.75 9.36
N ILE A 388 -12.95 -2.79 8.04
CA ILE A 388 -12.48 -1.68 7.20
C ILE A 388 -13.61 -0.65 7.20
N TYR A 389 -13.35 0.54 7.73
CA TYR A 389 -14.27 1.68 7.67
C TYR A 389 -14.29 2.30 6.28
#